data_AF-A0A0C1QQW7-F1
#
_entry.id   AF-A0A0C1QQW7-F1
#
_cell.length_a   1.000
_cell.length_b   1.000
_cell.length_c   1.000
_cell.angle_alpha   90.00
_cell.angle_beta   90.00
_cell.angle_gamma   90.00
#
_symmetry.space_group_name_H-M   'P 1'
#
loop_
_entity.id
_entity.type
_entity.pdbx_description
1 polymer ?
#
loop_
_entity_poly.entity_id
_entity_poly.type
_entity_poly.pdbx_seq_one_letter_code
_entity_poly.pdbx_strand_id
1 'polypeptide(L)'
;MAIIVELEGLSFKLIGAGYIVAHGFVQFKVSSPFLNRTYCSDMADHDADAPLKWYSLVTRKTASRLIVSGSMKRAAEQFVRDLANSGAQ
;
A
#
# COMPACT_ATOMS: atom_id res chain seq x y z
N MET A 1 -18.23 10.64 15.93
CA MET A 1 -18.27 9.49 14.99
C MET A 1 -16.87 8.91 14.90
N ALA A 2 -16.73 7.59 15.02
CA ALA A 2 -15.43 6.92 14.96
C ALA A 2 -15.26 6.22 13.61
N ILE A 3 -14.06 6.33 13.03
CA ILE A 3 -13.62 5.54 11.89
C ILE A 3 -12.71 4.45 12.47
N ILE A 4 -13.07 3.20 12.25
CA ILE A 4 -12.26 2.05 12.70
C ILE A 4 -11.49 1.53 11.49
N VAL A 5 -10.18 1.42 11.63
CA VAL A 5 -9.30 0.87 10.60
C VAL A 5 -8.61 -0.37 11.16
N GLU A 6 -8.82 -1.50 10.52
CA GLU A 6 -8.28 -2.80 10.90
C GLU A 6 -7.28 -3.25 9.85
N LEU A 7 -6.03 -3.48 10.24
CA LEU A 7 -5.01 -4.03 9.35
C LEU A 7 -5.21 -5.54 9.23
N GLU A 8 -5.57 -6.01 8.03
CA GLU A 8 -5.84 -7.43 7.76
C GLU A 8 -4.62 -8.13 7.16
N GLY A 9 -3.81 -7.41 6.40
CA GLY A 9 -2.66 -7.98 5.71
C GLY A 9 -1.52 -6.99 5.55
N LEU A 10 -0.31 -7.44 5.88
CA LEU A 10 0.92 -6.70 5.64
C LEU A 10 2.00 -7.70 5.23
N SER A 11 2.52 -7.59 4.02
CA SER A 11 3.53 -8.53 3.53
C SER A 11 4.57 -7.86 2.66
N PHE A 12 5.78 -8.42 2.71
CA PHE A 12 6.88 -8.07 1.85
C PHE A 12 7.41 -9.34 1.21
N LYS A 13 7.62 -9.33 -0.11
CA LYS A 13 8.22 -10.45 -0.84
C LYS A 13 9.26 -9.95 -1.82
N LEU A 14 10.29 -10.76 -2.01
CA LEU A 14 11.25 -10.61 -3.10
C LEU A 14 10.96 -11.71 -4.11
N ILE A 15 10.68 -11.34 -5.36
CA ILE A 15 10.28 -12.27 -6.42
C ILE A 15 11.26 -12.12 -7.58
N GLY A 16 11.79 -13.24 -8.08
CA GLY A 16 12.63 -13.29 -9.28
C GLY A 16 13.90 -14.13 -9.13
N ALA A 17 14.35 -14.71 -10.25
CA ALA A 17 15.64 -15.37 -10.40
C ALA A 17 16.49 -14.54 -11.39
N GLY A 18 17.61 -14.00 -10.93
CA GLY A 18 18.47 -13.08 -11.70
C GLY A 18 18.16 -11.60 -11.45
N TYR A 19 16.93 -11.16 -11.69
CA TYR A 19 16.45 -9.81 -11.36
C TYR A 19 15.46 -9.89 -10.20
N ILE A 20 15.87 -9.41 -9.03
CA ILE A 20 15.06 -9.45 -7.81
C ILE A 20 14.13 -8.22 -7.80
N VAL A 21 12.82 -8.46 -7.79
CA VAL A 21 11.79 -7.42 -7.65
C VAL A 21 11.24 -7.45 -6.23
N ALA A 22 11.20 -6.31 -5.56
CA ALA A 22 10.53 -6.20 -4.28
C ALA A 22 9.04 -5.88 -4.44
N HIS A 23 8.21 -6.56 -3.66
CA HIS A 23 6.77 -6.44 -3.61
C HIS A 23 6.31 -6.09 -2.19
N GLY A 24 5.41 -5.12 -2.09
CA GLY A 24 4.83 -4.64 -0.85
C GLY A 24 3.33 -4.74 -0.90
N PHE A 25 2.78 -5.59 -0.04
CA PHE A 25 1.35 -5.82 0.06
C PHE A 25 0.81 -5.21 1.35
N VAL A 26 -0.30 -4.51 1.22
CA VAL A 26 -1.06 -3.94 2.33
C VAL A 26 -2.54 -4.14 2.07
N GLN A 27 -3.25 -4.63 3.08
CA GLN A 27 -4.70 -4.69 3.11
C GLN A 27 -5.22 -4.22 4.47
N PHE A 28 -6.14 -3.26 4.45
CA PHE A 28 -6.85 -2.83 5.64
C PHE A 28 -8.32 -2.64 5.37
N LYS A 29 -9.13 -2.91 6.37
CA LYS A 29 -10.58 -2.72 6.35
C LYS A 29 -10.93 -1.45 7.09
N VAL A 30 -11.80 -0.65 6.49
CA VAL A 30 -12.35 0.56 7.11
C VAL A 30 -13.81 0.30 7.41
N SER A 31 -14.17 0.45 8.69
CA SER A 31 -15.54 0.39 9.18
C SER A 31 -15.94 1.77 9.73
N SER A 32 -16.88 2.42 9.08
CA SER A 32 -17.47 3.69 9.51
C SER A 32 -18.96 3.75 9.11
N PRO A 33 -19.76 4.65 9.71
CA PRO A 33 -21.17 4.81 9.35
C PRO A 33 -21.44 5.14 7.87
N PHE A 34 -20.45 5.73 7.17
CA PHE A 34 -20.59 6.17 5.78
C PHE A 34 -19.82 5.28 4.79
N LEU A 35 -18.88 4.48 5.29
CA LEU A 35 -17.93 3.73 4.48
C LEU A 35 -17.56 2.43 5.18
N ASN A 36 -17.92 1.32 4.57
CA ASN A 36 -17.53 -0.03 5.00
C ASN A 36 -16.90 -0.75 3.81
N ARG A 37 -15.58 -0.67 3.68
CA ARG A 37 -14.82 -1.17 2.54
C ARG A 37 -13.46 -1.69 2.96
N THR A 38 -12.94 -2.64 2.19
CA THR A 38 -11.57 -3.12 2.31
C THR A 38 -10.71 -2.48 1.22
N TYR A 39 -9.59 -1.89 1.62
CA TYR A 39 -8.60 -1.29 0.75
C TYR A 39 -7.40 -2.22 0.65
N CYS A 40 -6.93 -2.45 -0.57
CA CYS A 40 -5.85 -3.38 -0.85
C CYS A 40 -4.90 -2.74 -1.88
N SER A 41 -3.61 -2.86 -1.62
CA SER A 41 -2.57 -2.43 -2.54
C SER A 41 -1.45 -3.46 -2.56
N ASP A 42 -1.04 -3.84 -3.77
CA ASP A 42 0.24 -4.47 -4.06
C ASP A 42 1.07 -3.48 -4.88
N MET A 43 2.33 -3.28 -4.48
CA MET A 43 3.24 -2.35 -5.12
C MET A 43 4.56 -3.06 -5.39
N ALA A 44 5.01 -2.99 -6.64
CA ALA A 44 6.30 -3.53 -7.08
C ALA A 44 7.33 -2.40 -7.28
N ASP A 45 8.62 -2.71 -7.15
CA ASP A 45 9.75 -1.78 -7.43
C ASP A 45 9.75 -1.15 -8.82
N HIS A 46 8.95 -1.68 -9.75
CA HIS A 46 8.87 -1.19 -11.12
C HIS A 46 7.64 -0.32 -11.40
N ASP A 47 6.75 -0.14 -10.42
CA ASP A 47 5.57 0.72 -10.60
C ASP A 47 5.99 2.19 -10.80
N ALA A 48 5.20 2.93 -11.58
CA ALA A 48 5.49 4.33 -11.93
C ALA A 48 5.59 5.23 -10.69
N ASP A 49 4.79 4.97 -9.67
CA ASP A 49 4.71 5.64 -8.37
C ASP A 49 5.44 4.88 -7.24
N ALA A 50 6.17 3.81 -7.56
CA ALA A 50 7.00 3.12 -6.57
C ALA A 50 8.11 4.03 -6.03
N PRO A 51 8.39 3.96 -4.71
CA PRO A 51 9.48 4.72 -4.08
C PRO A 51 10.87 4.19 -4.45
N LEU A 52 10.95 2.96 -4.97
CA LEU A 52 12.16 2.38 -5.52
C LEU A 52 12.02 2.31 -7.03
N LYS A 53 13.15 2.42 -7.72
CA LYS A 53 13.28 2.26 -9.16
C LYS A 53 14.28 1.16 -9.45
N TRP A 54 14.30 0.66 -10.69
CA TRP A 54 15.19 -0.43 -11.10
C TRP A 54 16.68 -0.16 -10.83
N TYR A 55 17.10 1.12 -10.78
CA TYR A 55 18.48 1.54 -10.50
C TYR A 55 18.75 1.84 -9.01
N SER A 56 17.77 1.64 -8.12
CA SER A 56 17.91 1.94 -6.70
C SER A 56 18.77 0.89 -5.98
N LEU A 57 19.98 1.30 -5.59
CA LEU A 57 20.88 0.49 -4.77
C LEU A 57 20.53 0.66 -3.28
N VAL A 58 19.62 -0.17 -2.78
CA VAL A 58 19.20 -0.17 -1.37
C VAL A 58 19.36 -1.55 -0.74
N THR A 59 19.53 -1.60 0.58
CA THR A 59 19.52 -2.87 1.31
C THR A 59 18.13 -3.49 1.29
N ARG A 60 18.02 -4.82 1.43
CA ARG A 60 16.71 -5.51 1.53
C ARG A 60 15.79 -4.95 2.63
N LYS A 61 16.37 -4.53 3.77
CA LYS A 61 15.64 -3.95 4.90
C LYS A 61 15.10 -2.56 4.56
N THR A 62 15.89 -1.77 3.83
CA THR A 62 15.43 -0.46 3.33
C THR A 62 14.36 -0.66 2.27
N ALA A 63 14.56 -1.63 1.36
CA ALA A 63 13.61 -1.94 0.30
C ALA A 63 12.24 -2.31 0.86
N SER A 64 12.20 -3.22 1.85
CA SER A 64 10.96 -3.64 2.47
C SER A 64 10.19 -2.52 3.13
N ARG A 65 10.88 -1.63 3.86
CA ARG A 65 10.25 -0.47 4.48
C ARG A 65 9.65 0.45 3.45
N LEU A 66 10.42 0.83 2.44
CA LEU A 66 9.97 1.80 1.43
C LEU A 66 8.79 1.26 0.62
N ILE A 67 8.87 0.02 0.16
CA ILE A 67 7.84 -0.56 -0.71
C ILE A 67 6.55 -0.85 0.02
N VAL A 68 6.62 -1.39 1.24
CA VAL A 68 5.43 -1.57 2.07
C VAL A 68 4.81 -0.22 2.45
N SER A 69 5.62 0.79 2.78
CA SER A 69 5.11 2.14 3.05
C SER A 69 4.50 2.80 1.82
N GLY A 70 5.08 2.60 0.63
CA GLY A 70 4.52 3.07 -0.63
C GLY A 70 3.16 2.43 -0.92
N SER A 71 3.06 1.12 -0.72
CA SER A 71 1.79 0.39 -0.86
C SER A 71 0.73 0.87 0.13
N MET A 72 1.12 1.10 1.39
CA MET A 72 0.23 1.67 2.41
C MET A 72 -0.26 3.07 2.01
N LYS A 73 0.65 3.92 1.52
CA LYS A 73 0.30 5.26 1.04
C LYS A 73 -0.71 5.18 -0.11
N ARG A 74 -0.50 4.31 -1.09
CA ARG A 74 -1.41 4.13 -2.24
C ARG A 74 -2.81 3.71 -1.78
N ALA A 75 -2.91 2.75 -0.87
CA ALA A 75 -4.19 2.32 -0.30
C ALA A 75 -4.84 3.42 0.56
N ALA A 76 -4.05 4.16 1.35
CA ALA A 76 -4.55 5.28 2.15
C ALA A 76 -5.05 6.45 1.28
N GLU A 77 -4.39 6.76 0.16
CA GLU A 77 -4.85 7.77 -0.78
C GLU A 77 -6.19 7.39 -1.42
N GLN A 78 -6.39 6.11 -1.75
CA GLN A 78 -7.69 5.62 -2.23
C GLN A 78 -8.77 5.79 -1.17
N PHE A 79 -8.47 5.42 0.08
CA PHE A 79 -9.38 5.64 1.20
C PHE A 79 -9.75 7.12 1.39
N VAL A 80 -8.76 8.02 1.38
CA VAL A 80 -9.01 9.47 1.54
C VAL A 80 -9.83 10.03 0.39
N ARG A 81 -9.58 9.60 -0.86
CA ARG A 81 -10.38 10.00 -2.03
C ARG A 81 -11.82 9.53 -1.92
N ASP A 82 -12.01 8.27 -1.53
CA ASP A 82 -13.35 7.72 -1.29
C ASP A 82 -14.06 8.51 -0.18
N LEU A 83 -13.39 8.78 0.93
CA LEU A 83 -13.95 9.56 2.04
C LEU A 83 -14.35 10.98 1.62
N ALA A 84 -13.51 11.66 0.83
CA ALA A 84 -13.79 13.00 0.31
C ALA A 84 -15.00 13.00 -0.64
N ASN A 85 -15.14 11.97 -1.48
CA ASN A 85 -16.27 11.83 -2.40
C ASN A 85 -17.55 11.39 -1.69
N SER A 86 -17.46 10.60 -0.61
CA SER A 86 -18.60 10.17 0.19
C SER A 86 -19.15 11.26 1.11
N GLY A 87 -18.36 12.28 1.46
CA GLY A 87 -18.81 13.46 2.23
C GLY A 87 -19.45 14.57 1.38
N ALA A 88 -19.47 14.42 0.05
CA ALA A 88 -20.04 15.39 -0.89
C ALA A 88 -21.49 15.08 -1.32
N GLN A 89 -22.17 14.16 -0.61
CA GLN A 89 -23.57 13.79 -0.82
C GLN A 89 -24.41 14.09 0.42
#